data_AF-A0A6H1MWD7-F1
#
_entry.id   AF-A0A6H1MWD7-F1
#
_cell.length_a   1.000
_cell.length_b   1.000
_cell.length_c   1.000
_cell.angle_alpha   90.00
_cell.angle_beta   90.00
_cell.angle_gamma   90.00
#
_symmetry.space_group_name_H-M   'P 1'
#
loop_
_entity.id
_entity.type
_entity.pdbx_description
1 polymer ?
#
loop_
_entity_poly.entity_id
_entity_poly.type
_entity_poly.pdbx_seq_one_letter_code
_entity_poly.pdbx_strand_id
1 'polypeptide(L)'
;MAVRTRLKQLAPADEEALRRVGAHLGTPASRDLKARCADALAHDGEAWAARKRELTPLSSPRWAGAITKASHDQWALSRRCQLAHIQSLEAGISTIRHRLSLPLREKGGRRAPGGYRSKQEWHAKARRLHVLQDRLEQARTDRDVGVVHVVRGGKHLARTRHHLPSAQLTGAEWRQRWEAERWFLKADGESGKRFGNETIRVSADGEVSIKLPAPLKELANAPHDRTGIAVIAVDPAHTSKRGAQHWQKPLTHEPRKTTRHEAAAVAIGRCAQGHPVRRRTTPPSAHQSDVQGHRTVQAGPGTPGREGSHPRIPGPRTRCVPPDCGANAGNQSAQHRSRRSAEHEYWQQDSLPLSP
;
A
#
# COMPACT_ATOMS: atom_id res chain seq x y z
N MET A 1 -12.09 7.56 -0.27
CA MET A 1 -11.59 7.08 -1.57
C MET A 1 -10.14 7.51 -1.70
N ALA A 2 -9.24 6.60 -2.06
CA ALA A 2 -7.83 6.92 -2.31
C ALA A 2 -7.51 6.55 -3.76
N VAL A 3 -6.89 7.46 -4.51
CA VAL A 3 -6.49 7.22 -5.90
C VAL A 3 -4.98 6.99 -5.90
N ARG A 4 -4.55 5.84 -6.44
CA ARG A 4 -3.15 5.53 -6.69
C ARG A 4 -3.00 5.17 -8.15
N THR A 5 -2.19 5.91 -8.88
CA THR A 5 -1.96 5.69 -10.31
C THR A 5 -0.47 5.73 -10.62
N ARG A 6 -0.11 5.30 -11.83
CA ARG A 6 1.23 5.49 -12.42
C ARG A 6 1.03 6.42 -13.61
N LEU A 7 1.73 7.55 -13.59
CA LEU A 7 1.74 8.45 -14.73
C LEU A 7 2.64 7.86 -15.82
N LYS A 8 2.22 7.98 -17.07
CA LYS A 8 2.93 7.52 -18.26
C LYS A 8 2.97 8.66 -19.28
N GLN A 9 3.96 8.64 -20.18
CA GLN A 9 4.08 9.62 -21.26
C GLN A 9 4.11 11.06 -20.74
N LEU A 10 4.86 11.29 -19.66
CA LEU A 10 5.08 12.64 -19.14
C LEU A 10 6.02 13.40 -20.06
N ALA A 11 5.82 14.71 -20.17
CA ALA A 11 6.84 15.57 -20.75
C ALA A 11 8.12 15.49 -19.90
N PRO A 12 9.33 15.59 -20.49
CA PRO A 12 10.58 15.52 -19.74
C PRO A 12 10.66 16.52 -18.58
N ALA A 13 10.09 17.72 -18.76
CA ALA A 13 10.01 18.75 -17.72
C ALA A 13 9.11 18.33 -16.54
N ASP A 14 7.97 17.69 -16.81
CA ASP A 14 7.06 17.20 -15.76
C ASP A 14 7.70 16.05 -14.98
N GLU A 15 8.40 15.16 -15.67
CA GLU A 15 9.13 14.07 -15.03
C GLU A 15 10.22 14.60 -14.10
N GLU A 16 10.98 15.61 -14.54
CA GLU A 16 12.00 16.26 -13.70
C GLU A 16 11.37 16.97 -12.51
N ALA A 17 10.28 17.73 -12.71
CA ALA A 17 9.57 18.38 -11.61
C ALA A 17 9.09 17.36 -10.57
N LEU A 18 8.48 16.25 -10.99
CA LEU A 18 8.02 15.19 -10.08
C LEU A 18 9.17 14.50 -9.35
N ARG A 19 10.30 14.25 -10.03
CA ARG A 19 11.51 13.70 -9.43
C ARG A 19 12.06 14.60 -8.33
N ARG A 20 12.19 15.90 -8.63
CA ARG A 20 12.71 16.92 -7.69
C ARG A 20 11.79 17.09 -6.49
N VAL A 21 10.48 17.18 -6.70
CA VAL A 21 9.49 17.28 -5.61
C VAL A 21 9.48 16.02 -4.75
N GLY A 22 9.46 14.85 -5.39
CA GLY A 22 9.47 13.56 -4.71
C GLY A 22 10.70 13.37 -3.83
N ALA A 23 11.89 13.70 -4.36
CA ALA A 23 13.15 13.66 -3.63
C ALA A 23 13.18 14.68 -2.48
N HIS A 24 12.82 15.94 -2.75
CA HIS A 24 12.80 17.03 -1.77
C HIS A 24 11.90 16.71 -0.58
N LEU A 25 10.68 16.23 -0.81
CA LEU A 25 9.75 15.83 0.25
C LEU A 25 10.11 14.47 0.88
N GLY A 26 10.89 13.65 0.17
CA GLY A 26 11.42 12.38 0.66
C GLY A 26 12.31 12.55 1.89
N THR A 27 13.22 13.51 1.87
CA THR A 27 14.12 13.79 3.00
C THR A 27 13.40 14.14 4.31
N PRO A 28 12.53 15.17 4.38
CA PRO A 28 11.82 15.54 5.61
C PRO A 28 10.90 14.43 6.09
N ALA A 29 10.25 13.68 5.19
CA ALA A 29 9.45 12.53 5.59
C ALA A 29 10.29 11.40 6.25
N SER A 30 11.58 11.27 5.92
CA SER A 30 12.43 10.24 6.53
C SER A 30 12.85 10.66 7.92
N ARG A 31 13.16 11.96 8.07
CA ARG A 31 13.48 12.58 9.37
C ARG A 31 12.29 12.53 10.31
N ASP A 32 11.10 12.89 9.83
CA ASP A 32 9.87 12.84 10.63
C ASP A 32 9.49 11.42 11.03
N LEU A 33 9.64 10.42 10.14
CA LEU A 33 9.43 9.02 10.50
C LEU A 33 10.41 8.57 11.60
N LYS A 34 11.68 8.97 11.52
CA LYS A 34 12.67 8.69 12.58
C LYS A 34 12.23 9.30 13.92
N ALA A 35 11.83 10.57 13.92
CA ALA A 35 11.32 11.25 15.10
C ALA A 35 10.06 10.56 15.66
N ARG A 36 9.08 10.22 14.79
CA ARG A 36 7.89 9.48 15.21
C ARG A 36 8.23 8.14 15.84
N CYS A 37 9.19 7.40 15.30
CA CYS A 37 9.61 6.14 15.89
C CYS A 37 10.27 6.34 17.26
N ALA A 38 11.01 7.44 17.46
CA ALA A 38 11.63 7.79 18.74
C ALA A 38 10.60 8.11 19.84
N ASP A 39 9.44 8.69 19.48
CA ASP A 39 8.35 8.95 20.45
C ASP A 39 7.77 7.67 21.08
N ALA A 40 8.04 6.49 20.50
CA ALA A 40 7.49 5.21 20.94
C ALA A 40 5.97 5.29 21.25
N LEU A 41 5.58 4.99 22.50
CA LEU A 41 4.18 5.06 22.99
C LEU A 41 3.74 6.47 23.43
N ALA A 42 4.67 7.40 23.69
CA ALA A 42 4.42 8.72 24.28
C ALA A 42 3.87 9.76 23.28
N HIS A 43 3.21 9.31 22.21
CA HIS A 43 2.79 10.19 21.13
C HIS A 43 1.43 10.85 21.41
N ASP A 44 1.43 12.17 21.53
CA ASP A 44 0.24 12.97 21.78
C ASP A 44 0.04 14.08 20.71
N GLY A 45 -0.97 14.92 20.93
CA GLY A 45 -1.31 16.03 20.05
C GLY A 45 -0.26 17.16 20.04
N GLU A 46 0.47 17.36 21.13
CA GLU A 46 1.50 18.38 21.24
C GLU A 46 2.75 17.99 20.45
N ALA A 47 3.22 16.74 20.64
CA ALA A 47 4.31 16.15 19.86
C ALA A 47 3.97 16.15 18.36
N TRP A 48 2.73 15.81 18.00
CA TRP A 48 2.27 15.94 16.61
C TRP A 48 2.37 17.38 16.08
N ALA A 49 1.91 18.36 16.86
CA ALA A 49 1.95 19.75 16.47
C ALA A 49 3.38 20.27 16.33
N ALA A 50 4.29 19.87 17.22
CA ALA A 50 5.71 20.22 17.18
C ALA A 50 6.37 19.72 15.89
N ARG A 51 6.25 18.43 15.58
CA ARG A 51 6.80 17.88 14.33
C ARG A 51 6.24 18.56 13.09
N LYS A 52 4.94 18.84 13.07
CA LYS A 52 4.30 19.55 11.95
C LYS A 52 4.85 20.97 11.79
N ARG A 53 5.09 21.69 12.89
CA ARG A 53 5.69 23.04 12.90
C ARG A 53 7.10 23.01 12.29
N GLU A 54 7.93 22.06 12.69
CA GLU A 54 9.30 21.89 12.15
C GLU A 54 9.33 21.59 10.64
N LEU A 55 8.37 20.81 10.13
CA LEU A 55 8.29 20.44 8.72
C LEU A 55 7.74 21.56 7.81
N THR A 56 7.02 22.50 8.39
CA THR A 56 6.28 23.52 7.62
C THR A 56 7.21 24.45 6.83
N PRO A 57 8.30 25.01 7.40
CA PRO A 57 9.27 25.83 6.65
C PRO A 57 9.96 25.08 5.51
N LEU A 58 10.20 23.77 5.67
CA LEU A 58 10.87 22.93 4.67
C LEU A 58 9.97 22.56 3.48
N SER A 59 8.66 22.71 3.63
CA SER A 59 7.67 22.22 2.67
C SER A 59 6.50 23.19 2.50
N SER A 60 5.40 22.96 3.22
CA SER A 60 4.25 23.84 3.41
C SER A 60 3.38 23.28 4.55
N PRO A 61 2.43 24.03 5.12
CA PRO A 61 1.56 23.51 6.19
C PRO A 61 0.78 22.24 5.80
N ARG A 62 0.40 22.11 4.52
CA ARG A 62 -0.33 20.94 4.01
C ARG A 62 0.59 19.75 3.72
N TRP A 63 1.78 19.99 3.16
CA TRP A 63 2.79 18.95 2.98
C TRP A 63 3.26 18.41 4.33
N ALA A 64 3.55 19.29 5.29
CA ALA A 64 3.89 18.92 6.65
C ALA A 64 2.81 18.03 7.29
N GLY A 65 1.54 18.42 7.17
CA GLY A 65 0.42 17.60 7.67
C GLY A 65 0.30 16.22 7.01
N ALA A 66 0.54 16.13 5.69
CA ALA A 66 0.53 14.85 4.98
C ALA A 66 1.71 13.95 5.38
N ILE A 67 2.89 14.55 5.60
CA ILE A 67 4.09 13.86 6.06
C ILE A 67 3.89 13.31 7.48
N THR A 68 3.51 14.14 8.44
CA THR A 68 3.33 13.70 9.84
C THR A 68 2.29 12.59 9.94
N LYS A 69 1.21 12.69 9.18
CA LYS A 69 0.19 11.65 9.09
C LYS A 69 0.72 10.38 8.45
N ALA A 70 1.45 10.46 7.34
CA ALA A 70 2.03 9.29 6.71
C ALA A 70 3.03 8.57 7.64
N SER A 71 3.85 9.30 8.38
CA SER A 71 4.79 8.72 9.36
C SER A 71 4.06 8.05 10.52
N HIS A 72 3.01 8.67 11.05
CA HIS A 72 2.18 8.06 12.09
C HIS A 72 1.45 6.81 11.57
N ASP A 73 0.85 6.88 10.38
CA ASP A 73 0.20 5.75 9.72
C ASP A 73 1.18 4.58 9.53
N GLN A 74 2.44 4.87 9.16
CA GLN A 74 3.52 3.90 8.99
C GLN A 74 3.95 3.27 10.32
N TRP A 75 4.07 4.06 11.38
CA TRP A 75 4.33 3.55 12.73
C TRP A 75 3.21 2.61 13.19
N ALA A 76 1.95 3.03 13.05
CA ALA A 76 0.78 2.24 13.42
C ALA A 76 0.65 0.95 12.59
N LEU A 77 0.97 1.01 11.30
CA LEU A 77 1.06 -0.19 10.46
C LEU A 77 2.13 -1.15 10.98
N SER A 78 3.29 -0.64 11.36
CA SER A 78 4.40 -1.46 11.87
C SER A 78 4.02 -2.16 13.18
N ARG A 79 3.28 -1.49 14.08
CA ARG A 79 2.69 -2.09 15.29
C ARG A 79 1.76 -3.26 14.99
N ARG A 80 0.92 -3.13 13.95
CA ARG A 80 0.02 -4.23 13.53
C ARG A 80 0.80 -5.39 12.93
N CYS A 81 1.79 -5.11 12.09
CA CYS A 81 2.68 -6.13 11.54
C CYS A 81 3.48 -6.86 12.62
N GLN A 82 3.93 -6.16 13.66
CA GLN A 82 4.63 -6.74 14.80
C GLN A 82 3.74 -7.74 15.57
N LEU A 83 2.47 -7.39 15.81
CA LEU A 83 1.51 -8.32 16.43
C LEU A 83 1.33 -9.59 15.59
N ALA A 84 1.11 -9.44 14.28
CA ALA A 84 1.00 -10.58 13.38
C ALA A 84 2.30 -11.42 13.35
N HIS A 85 3.46 -10.79 13.48
CA HIS A 85 4.75 -11.48 13.57
C HIS A 85 4.87 -12.30 14.86
N ILE A 86 4.51 -11.72 16.01
CA ILE A 86 4.49 -12.41 17.32
C ILE A 86 3.59 -13.65 17.23
N GLN A 87 2.36 -13.50 16.73
CA GLN A 87 1.43 -14.62 16.55
C GLN A 87 2.01 -15.71 15.63
N SER A 88 2.71 -15.32 14.57
CA SER A 88 3.38 -16.29 13.69
C SER A 88 4.53 -17.02 14.39
N LEU A 89 5.31 -16.34 15.23
CA LEU A 89 6.38 -16.94 16.02
C LEU A 89 5.82 -17.91 17.05
N GLU A 90 4.77 -17.53 17.78
CA GLU A 90 4.07 -18.38 18.75
C GLU A 90 3.54 -19.67 18.10
N ALA A 91 2.85 -19.55 16.96
CA ALA A 91 2.36 -20.69 16.20
C ALA A 91 3.51 -21.61 15.73
N GLY A 92 4.62 -21.01 15.26
CA GLY A 92 5.81 -21.74 14.85
C GLY A 92 6.50 -22.48 16.00
N ILE A 93 6.65 -21.83 17.15
CA ILE A 93 7.20 -22.40 18.38
C ILE A 93 6.34 -23.56 18.88
N SER A 94 5.02 -23.34 18.96
CA SER A 94 4.06 -24.38 19.35
C SER A 94 4.16 -25.61 18.45
N THR A 95 4.19 -25.39 17.14
CA THR A 95 4.34 -26.47 16.15
C THR A 95 5.66 -27.24 16.35
N ILE A 96 6.78 -26.54 16.54
CA ILE A 96 8.08 -27.20 16.69
C ILE A 96 8.15 -27.97 18.02
N ARG A 97 7.69 -27.37 19.13
CA ARG A 97 7.64 -28.04 20.45
C ARG A 97 6.83 -29.32 20.39
N HIS A 98 5.62 -29.27 19.81
CA HIS A 98 4.79 -30.44 19.62
C HIS A 98 5.50 -31.55 18.84
N ARG A 99 6.13 -31.22 17.71
CA ARG A 99 6.82 -32.23 16.90
C ARG A 99 8.09 -32.78 17.54
N LEU A 100 8.73 -32.01 18.43
CA LEU A 100 9.92 -32.46 19.18
C LEU A 100 9.54 -33.42 20.32
N SER A 101 8.34 -33.30 20.89
CA SER A 101 7.86 -34.18 21.97
C SER A 101 7.40 -35.56 21.48
N LEU A 102 7.24 -35.75 20.17
CA LEU A 102 6.85 -37.01 19.56
C LEU A 102 8.08 -37.87 19.20
N PRO A 103 8.01 -39.21 19.35
CA PRO A 103 8.94 -40.15 18.75
C PRO A 103 9.28 -39.84 17.28
N LEU A 104 10.51 -40.17 16.89
CA LEU A 104 10.95 -40.01 15.51
C LEU A 104 10.06 -40.83 14.57
N ARG A 105 9.71 -40.24 13.43
CA ARG A 105 8.85 -40.80 12.37
C ARG A 105 7.43 -41.16 12.82
N GLU A 106 7.00 -40.75 14.01
CA GLU A 106 5.61 -40.89 14.42
C GLU A 106 4.69 -40.19 13.41
N LYS A 107 3.65 -40.89 12.97
CA LYS A 107 2.70 -40.36 12.00
C LYS A 107 1.80 -39.33 12.67
N GLY A 108 1.66 -38.17 12.04
CA GLY A 108 0.72 -37.15 12.47
C GLY A 108 -0.74 -37.53 12.17
N GLY A 109 -1.65 -36.85 12.84
CA GLY A 109 -3.09 -36.94 12.55
C GLY A 109 -3.55 -35.95 11.47
N ARG A 110 -4.84 -35.97 11.17
CA ARG A 110 -5.46 -35.09 10.14
C ARG A 110 -5.27 -33.59 10.40
N ARG A 111 -5.07 -33.19 11.66
CA ARG A 111 -4.97 -31.79 12.09
C ARG A 111 -3.63 -31.41 12.73
N ALA A 112 -2.71 -32.36 12.92
CA ALA A 112 -1.45 -32.12 13.61
C ALA A 112 -0.29 -32.89 12.95
N PRO A 113 0.87 -32.23 12.73
CA PRO A 113 2.03 -32.89 12.15
C PRO A 113 2.67 -33.86 13.14
N GLY A 114 3.14 -35.01 12.65
CA GLY A 114 3.85 -36.00 13.46
C GLY A 114 5.31 -35.63 13.75
N GLY A 115 6.03 -36.56 14.37
CA GLY A 115 7.44 -36.40 14.72
C GLY A 115 8.36 -36.12 13.52
N TYR A 116 9.59 -35.70 13.80
CA TYR A 116 10.59 -35.47 12.76
C TYR A 116 11.12 -36.77 12.16
N ARG A 117 11.61 -36.72 10.91
CA ARG A 117 11.96 -37.92 10.14
C ARG A 117 13.27 -38.58 10.59
N SER A 118 14.18 -37.78 11.15
CA SER A 118 15.53 -38.22 11.55
C SER A 118 16.02 -37.46 12.78
N LYS A 119 17.03 -38.03 13.47
CA LYS A 119 17.74 -37.37 14.57
C LYS A 119 18.35 -36.04 14.12
N GLN A 120 18.95 -35.99 12.93
CA GLN A 120 19.56 -34.77 12.39
C GLN A 120 18.53 -33.64 12.20
N GLU A 121 17.36 -33.95 11.62
CA GLU A 121 16.26 -32.97 11.49
C GLU A 121 15.77 -32.53 12.86
N TRP A 122 15.60 -33.47 13.79
CA TRP A 122 15.21 -33.18 15.18
C TRP A 122 16.19 -32.21 15.85
N HIS A 123 17.50 -32.48 15.79
CA HIS A 123 18.53 -31.60 16.38
C HIS A 123 18.54 -30.21 15.74
N ALA A 124 18.42 -30.12 14.42
CA ALA A 124 18.34 -28.83 13.73
C ALA A 124 17.09 -28.03 14.16
N LYS A 125 15.97 -28.71 14.38
CA LYS A 125 14.71 -28.10 14.82
C LYS A 125 14.72 -27.72 16.30
N ALA A 126 15.39 -28.49 17.15
CA ALA A 126 15.65 -28.15 18.53
C ALA A 126 16.49 -26.86 18.65
N ARG A 127 17.55 -26.70 17.84
CA ARG A 127 18.30 -25.42 17.79
C ARG A 127 17.45 -24.27 17.25
N ARG A 128 16.69 -24.51 16.18
CA ARG A 128 15.78 -23.50 15.63
C ARG A 128 14.72 -23.06 16.64
N LEU A 129 14.25 -23.96 17.51
CA LEU A 129 13.27 -23.63 18.55
C LEU A 129 13.81 -22.51 19.46
N HIS A 130 15.04 -22.65 19.97
CA HIS A 130 15.69 -21.63 20.80
C HIS A 130 15.75 -20.28 20.08
N VAL A 131 16.24 -20.26 18.83
CA VAL A 131 16.30 -19.04 18.01
C VAL A 131 14.92 -18.38 17.84
N LEU A 132 13.85 -19.17 17.72
CA LEU A 132 12.50 -18.60 17.62
C LEU A 132 12.00 -18.07 18.95
N GLN A 133 12.35 -18.69 20.07
CA GLN A 133 12.01 -18.21 21.41
C GLN A 133 12.68 -16.86 21.69
N ASP A 134 13.97 -16.73 21.41
CA ASP A 134 14.71 -15.47 21.60
C ASP A 134 14.10 -14.35 20.74
N ARG A 135 13.73 -14.67 19.49
CA ARG A 135 13.04 -13.73 18.60
C ARG A 135 11.65 -13.33 19.10
N LEU A 136 10.92 -14.27 19.69
CA LEU A 136 9.60 -13.99 20.25
C LEU A 136 9.73 -13.07 21.47
N GLU A 137 10.70 -13.33 22.33
CA GLU A 137 11.02 -12.48 23.48
C GLU A 137 11.38 -11.06 23.02
N GLN A 138 12.32 -10.90 22.10
CA GLN A 138 12.68 -9.58 21.57
C GLN A 138 11.47 -8.87 20.94
N ALA A 139 10.67 -9.58 20.13
CA ALA A 139 9.51 -8.98 19.47
C ALA A 139 8.44 -8.54 20.47
N ARG A 140 8.27 -9.25 21.59
CA ARG A 140 7.39 -8.88 22.70
C ARG A 140 7.94 -7.67 23.45
N THR A 141 9.22 -7.68 23.82
CA THR A 141 9.87 -6.53 24.46
C THR A 141 9.72 -5.26 23.61
N ASP A 142 10.09 -5.32 22.32
CA ASP A 142 9.91 -4.21 21.39
C ASP A 142 8.45 -3.75 21.35
N ARG A 143 7.50 -4.69 21.42
CA ARG A 143 6.08 -4.36 21.39
C ARG A 143 5.65 -3.65 22.66
N ASP A 144 6.12 -4.09 23.81
CA ASP A 144 5.73 -3.55 25.11
C ASP A 144 6.29 -2.14 25.30
N VAL A 145 7.53 -1.90 24.88
CA VAL A 145 8.15 -0.55 24.94
C VAL A 145 7.78 0.37 23.78
N GLY A 146 7.07 -0.13 22.75
CA GLY A 146 6.63 0.68 21.60
C GLY A 146 7.67 0.89 20.50
N VAL A 147 8.77 0.15 20.52
CA VAL A 147 9.81 0.18 19.49
C VAL A 147 9.31 -0.49 18.21
N VAL A 148 9.53 0.18 17.08
CA VAL A 148 9.21 -0.35 15.75
C VAL A 148 10.39 -0.21 14.81
N HIS A 149 10.64 -1.26 14.02
CA HIS A 149 11.71 -1.29 13.03
C HIS A 149 11.15 -1.04 11.64
N VAL A 150 11.42 0.15 11.08
CA VAL A 150 10.89 0.57 9.78
C VAL A 150 12.03 0.88 8.82
N VAL A 151 11.96 0.28 7.63
CA VAL A 151 12.91 0.54 6.54
C VAL A 151 12.20 1.29 5.42
N ARG A 152 12.41 2.60 5.34
CA ARG A 152 11.89 3.40 4.23
C ARG A 152 12.68 3.12 2.96
N GLY A 153 11.98 2.88 1.86
CA GLY A 153 12.55 2.31 0.63
C GLY A 153 12.41 0.78 0.54
N GLY A 154 11.93 0.14 1.62
CA GLY A 154 11.60 -1.27 1.65
C GLY A 154 12.75 -2.18 2.12
N LYS A 155 12.43 -3.11 3.01
CA LYS A 155 13.39 -4.07 3.57
C LYS A 155 14.07 -4.94 2.49
N HIS A 156 13.36 -5.28 1.43
CA HIS A 156 13.92 -6.08 0.34
C HIS A 156 15.06 -5.35 -0.35
N LEU A 157 14.84 -4.10 -0.78
CA LEU A 157 15.84 -3.31 -1.48
C LEU A 157 17.05 -3.01 -0.57
N ALA A 158 16.84 -2.78 0.73
CA ALA A 158 17.92 -2.66 1.70
C ALA A 158 18.80 -3.92 1.74
N ARG A 159 18.20 -5.11 1.80
CA ARG A 159 18.94 -6.38 1.81
C ARG A 159 19.66 -6.64 0.49
N THR A 160 19.03 -6.29 -0.63
CA THR A 160 19.61 -6.42 -1.96
C THR A 160 20.95 -5.69 -2.09
N ARG A 161 21.18 -4.62 -1.31
CA ARG A 161 22.45 -3.89 -1.28
C ARG A 161 23.68 -4.76 -1.00
N HIS A 162 23.52 -5.84 -0.22
CA HIS A 162 24.58 -6.77 0.13
C HIS A 162 24.72 -7.92 -0.86
N HIS A 163 23.77 -8.05 -1.81
CA HIS A 163 23.71 -9.15 -2.78
C HIS A 163 23.47 -8.62 -4.20
N LEU A 164 24.14 -7.51 -4.53
CA LEU A 164 24.01 -6.85 -5.84
C LEU A 164 24.33 -7.76 -7.03
N PRO A 165 25.39 -8.60 -7.01
CA PRO A 165 25.66 -9.54 -8.11
C PRO A 165 24.52 -10.54 -8.33
N SER A 166 23.98 -11.12 -7.26
CA SER A 166 22.86 -12.05 -7.33
C SER A 166 21.57 -11.39 -7.84
N ALA A 167 21.41 -10.09 -7.61
CA ALA A 167 20.29 -9.30 -8.09
C ALA A 167 20.50 -8.70 -9.48
N GLN A 168 21.69 -8.89 -10.09
CA GLN A 168 22.08 -8.31 -11.36
C GLN A 168 21.90 -6.78 -11.38
N LEU A 169 22.37 -6.11 -10.31
CA LEU A 169 22.31 -4.66 -10.18
C LEU A 169 23.69 -4.09 -9.91
N THR A 170 23.97 -2.94 -10.51
CA THR A 170 25.08 -2.09 -10.09
C THR A 170 24.73 -1.31 -8.82
N GLY A 171 25.75 -0.81 -8.13
CA GLY A 171 25.55 0.06 -6.96
C GLY A 171 24.80 1.35 -7.29
N ALA A 172 25.02 1.90 -8.49
CA ALA A 172 24.37 3.13 -8.95
C ALA A 172 22.87 2.91 -9.24
N GLU A 173 22.52 1.85 -9.97
CA GLU A 173 21.11 1.49 -10.23
C GLU A 173 20.37 1.17 -8.94
N TRP A 174 21.02 0.48 -8.00
CA TRP A 174 20.46 0.25 -6.68
C TRP A 174 20.19 1.57 -5.96
N ARG A 175 21.14 2.50 -5.95
CA ARG A 175 21.00 3.81 -5.27
C ARG A 175 19.84 4.61 -5.86
N GLN A 176 19.75 4.67 -7.19
CA GLN A 176 18.64 5.35 -7.88
C GLN A 176 17.29 4.75 -7.50
N ARG A 177 17.16 3.42 -7.48
CA ARG A 177 15.93 2.74 -7.03
C ARG A 177 15.63 3.01 -5.56
N TRP A 178 16.66 3.00 -4.72
CA TRP A 178 16.56 3.20 -3.28
C TRP A 178 16.08 4.61 -2.92
N GLU A 179 16.57 5.62 -3.64
CA GLU A 179 16.10 7.00 -3.52
C GLU A 179 14.68 7.15 -4.04
N ALA A 180 14.37 6.57 -5.20
CA ALA A 180 13.03 6.62 -5.79
C ALA A 180 11.95 5.99 -4.89
N GLU A 181 12.22 4.84 -4.28
CA GLU A 181 11.31 4.18 -3.32
C GLU A 181 11.12 4.99 -2.02
N ARG A 182 11.96 6.00 -1.79
CA ARG A 182 11.85 6.92 -0.65
C ARG A 182 11.26 8.26 -1.02
N TRP A 183 10.95 8.51 -2.29
CA TRP A 183 10.25 9.74 -2.66
C TRP A 183 8.92 9.87 -1.92
N PHE A 184 8.51 11.11 -1.68
CA PHE A 184 7.23 11.41 -1.07
C PHE A 184 6.42 12.31 -1.98
N LEU A 185 5.30 11.79 -2.47
CA LEU A 185 4.33 12.58 -3.23
C LEU A 185 2.92 12.07 -2.93
N LYS A 186 2.47 12.33 -1.69
CA LYS A 186 1.15 11.94 -1.20
C LYS A 186 0.53 13.12 -0.48
N ALA A 187 -0.72 13.41 -0.78
CA ALA A 187 -1.51 14.41 -0.08
C ALA A 187 -2.86 13.81 0.32
N ASP A 188 -3.34 14.15 1.52
CA ASP A 188 -4.67 13.73 2.00
C ASP A 188 -5.75 14.68 1.46
N GLY A 189 -6.92 14.13 1.11
CA GLY A 189 -8.06 14.93 0.69
C GLY A 189 -8.55 15.86 1.80
N GLU A 190 -9.12 17.00 1.42
CA GLU A 190 -9.63 18.00 2.37
C GLU A 190 -11.17 17.97 2.39
N SER A 191 -11.76 18.00 3.59
CA SER A 191 -13.22 18.02 3.73
C SER A 191 -13.80 19.24 2.99
N GLY A 192 -14.91 19.03 2.28
CA GLY A 192 -15.56 20.07 1.48
C GLY A 192 -14.91 20.33 0.11
N LYS A 193 -13.73 19.78 -0.19
CA LYS A 193 -13.07 19.96 -1.49
C LYS A 193 -13.25 18.73 -2.37
N ARG A 194 -13.77 18.96 -3.59
CA ARG A 194 -13.85 17.93 -4.63
C ARG A 194 -12.48 17.83 -5.31
N PHE A 195 -12.11 16.63 -5.74
CA PHE A 195 -10.91 16.36 -6.55
C PHE A 195 -9.54 16.62 -5.89
N GLY A 196 -9.42 16.39 -4.59
CA GLY A 196 -8.14 16.38 -3.88
C GLY A 196 -8.08 17.41 -2.75
N ASN A 197 -7.01 18.20 -2.69
CA ASN A 197 -6.82 19.27 -1.72
C ASN A 197 -6.08 20.46 -2.37
N GLU A 198 -5.74 21.53 -1.64
CA GLU A 198 -4.97 22.66 -2.23
C GLU A 198 -3.55 22.33 -2.69
N THR A 199 -3.07 21.13 -2.39
CA THR A 199 -1.70 20.70 -2.66
C THR A 199 -1.61 19.83 -3.90
N ILE A 200 -2.44 18.79 -4.00
CA ILE A 200 -2.61 17.97 -5.20
C ILE A 200 -4.08 18.06 -5.59
N ARG A 201 -4.34 18.63 -6.76
CA ARG A 201 -5.69 18.75 -7.34
C ARG A 201 -5.76 17.98 -8.64
N VAL A 202 -6.93 17.46 -8.93
CA VAL A 202 -7.28 16.94 -10.25
C VAL A 202 -8.38 17.85 -10.80
N SER A 203 -8.21 18.46 -11.96
CA SER A 203 -9.27 19.24 -12.61
C SER A 203 -10.33 18.31 -13.20
N ALA A 204 -11.51 18.85 -13.50
CA ALA A 204 -12.56 18.08 -14.20
C ALA A 204 -12.10 17.61 -15.59
N ASP A 205 -11.20 18.37 -16.21
CA ASP A 205 -10.62 18.09 -17.54
C ASP A 205 -9.46 17.09 -17.48
N GLY A 206 -9.14 16.56 -16.30
CA GLY A 206 -8.12 15.54 -16.10
C GLY A 206 -6.73 16.09 -15.77
N GLU A 207 -6.53 17.40 -15.60
CA GLU A 207 -5.21 17.94 -15.25
C GLU A 207 -4.88 17.69 -13.77
N VAL A 208 -3.75 17.07 -13.48
CA VAL A 208 -3.21 17.00 -12.11
C VAL A 208 -2.33 18.20 -11.88
N SER A 209 -2.69 19.04 -10.92
CA SER A 209 -1.91 20.22 -10.57
C SER A 209 -1.37 20.11 -9.14
N ILE A 210 -0.05 20.29 -9.00
CA ILE A 210 0.69 20.08 -7.76
C ILE A 210 1.27 21.41 -7.29
N LYS A 211 1.00 21.81 -6.06
CA LYS A 211 1.63 22.95 -5.41
C LYS A 211 3.03 22.60 -4.96
N LEU A 212 4.02 23.32 -5.48
CA LEU A 212 5.42 23.09 -5.21
C LEU A 212 5.82 23.59 -3.81
N PRO A 213 6.73 22.88 -3.12
CA PRO A 213 7.43 23.43 -1.95
C PRO A 213 8.15 24.73 -2.30
N ALA A 214 8.30 25.64 -1.33
CA ALA A 214 8.94 26.95 -1.56
C ALA A 214 10.33 26.88 -2.24
N PRO A 215 11.22 25.92 -1.90
CA PRO A 215 12.52 25.79 -2.57
C PRO A 215 12.46 25.33 -4.04
N LEU A 216 11.30 24.91 -4.54
CA LEU A 216 11.12 24.36 -5.89
C LEU A 216 10.22 25.23 -6.76
N LYS A 217 9.90 26.45 -6.34
CA LYS A 217 8.99 27.36 -7.09
C LYS A 217 9.42 27.62 -8.53
N GLU A 218 10.72 27.62 -8.80
CA GLU A 218 11.28 27.82 -10.13
C GLU A 218 10.89 26.73 -11.14
N LEU A 219 10.44 25.56 -10.66
CA LEU A 219 9.93 24.47 -11.49
C LEU A 219 8.42 24.60 -11.80
N ALA A 220 7.77 25.68 -11.35
CA ALA A 220 6.36 25.92 -11.61
C ALA A 220 6.14 26.28 -13.08
N ASN A 221 5.20 25.59 -13.73
CA ASN A 221 4.75 25.88 -15.10
C ASN A 221 3.32 26.46 -15.13
N ALA A 222 2.70 26.65 -13.95
CA ALA A 222 1.35 27.15 -13.76
C ALA A 222 1.27 28.16 -12.61
N PRO A 223 0.24 29.03 -12.58
CA PRO A 223 0.07 30.05 -11.55
C PRO A 223 0.05 29.49 -10.12
N HIS A 224 0.40 30.35 -9.15
CA HIS A 224 0.40 30.04 -7.71
C HIS A 224 1.38 28.95 -7.27
N ASP A 225 2.59 28.96 -7.84
CA ASP A 225 3.68 28.02 -7.54
C ASP A 225 3.28 26.57 -7.85
N ARG A 226 2.62 26.33 -9.00
CA ARG A 226 2.09 25.02 -9.36
C ARG A 226 2.79 24.44 -10.58
N THR A 227 2.92 23.13 -10.58
CA THR A 227 3.18 22.34 -11.79
C THR A 227 1.88 21.67 -12.20
N GLY A 228 1.32 22.09 -13.32
CA GLY A 228 0.22 21.44 -14.02
C GLY A 228 0.76 20.30 -14.87
N ILE A 229 0.14 19.13 -14.76
CA ILE A 229 0.47 17.92 -15.50
C ILE A 229 -0.81 17.43 -16.14
N ALA A 230 -0.87 17.46 -17.47
CA ALA A 230 -1.99 16.89 -18.20
C ALA A 230 -2.02 15.38 -17.94
N VAL A 231 -3.10 14.87 -17.36
CA VAL A 231 -3.31 13.43 -17.23
C VAL A 231 -4.69 13.06 -17.73
N ILE A 232 -4.86 11.80 -18.14
CA ILE A 232 -6.18 11.28 -18.49
C ILE A 232 -6.67 10.51 -17.26
N ALA A 233 -7.49 11.18 -16.46
CA ALA A 233 -8.10 10.57 -15.28
C ALA A 233 -9.28 9.68 -15.71
N VAL A 234 -9.17 8.40 -15.39
CA VAL A 234 -10.20 7.39 -15.69
C VAL A 234 -10.73 6.85 -14.36
N ASP A 235 -12.06 6.72 -14.22
CA ASP A 235 -12.66 6.08 -13.04
C ASP A 235 -11.99 4.71 -12.81
N PRO A 236 -11.46 4.43 -11.61
CA PRO A 236 -10.83 3.14 -11.31
C PRO A 236 -11.69 1.92 -11.67
N ALA A 237 -13.03 2.06 -11.66
CA ALA A 237 -13.94 1.03 -12.12
C ALA A 237 -13.62 0.59 -13.55
N HIS A 238 -13.26 1.52 -14.44
CA HIS A 238 -12.91 1.28 -15.84
C HIS A 238 -11.59 0.51 -16.04
N THR A 239 -10.65 0.54 -15.08
CA THR A 239 -9.35 -0.17 -15.18
C THR A 239 -9.18 -1.27 -14.12
N SER A 240 -10.23 -1.52 -13.33
CA SER A 240 -10.26 -2.51 -12.24
C SER A 240 -10.18 -3.97 -12.73
N LYS A 241 -9.96 -4.92 -11.80
CA LYS A 241 -10.09 -6.36 -12.09
C LYS A 241 -11.48 -6.71 -12.63
N ARG A 242 -12.51 -6.05 -12.10
CA ARG A 242 -13.90 -6.22 -12.57
C ARG A 242 -14.07 -5.65 -13.98
N GLY A 243 -13.40 -4.53 -14.25
CA GLY A 243 -13.35 -3.94 -15.58
C GLY A 243 -12.69 -4.83 -16.63
N ALA A 244 -11.58 -5.45 -16.23
CA ALA A 244 -10.93 -6.47 -17.05
C ALA A 244 -11.92 -7.60 -17.43
N GLN A 245 -12.80 -8.02 -16.52
CA GLN A 245 -13.81 -9.03 -16.82
C GLN A 245 -14.88 -8.52 -17.80
N HIS A 246 -15.34 -7.28 -17.66
CA HIS A 246 -16.51 -6.79 -18.40
C HIS A 246 -16.22 -6.20 -19.78
N TRP A 247 -15.03 -5.64 -20.03
CA TRP A 247 -14.67 -5.10 -21.35
C TRP A 247 -13.32 -5.59 -21.86
N GLN A 248 -12.31 -5.86 -21.03
CA GLN A 248 -11.05 -6.41 -21.56
C GLN A 248 -11.22 -7.83 -22.10
N LYS A 249 -11.85 -8.72 -21.34
CA LYS A 249 -12.06 -10.12 -21.75
C LYS A 249 -12.89 -10.22 -23.04
N PRO A 250 -14.02 -9.48 -23.22
CA PRO A 250 -14.75 -9.49 -24.49
C PRO A 250 -13.98 -8.88 -25.68
N LEU A 251 -13.10 -7.90 -25.45
CA LEU A 251 -12.33 -7.26 -26.52
C LEU A 251 -11.07 -8.05 -26.90
N THR A 252 -10.60 -8.93 -26.02
CA THR A 252 -9.43 -9.79 -26.26
C THR A 252 -9.88 -11.05 -27.02
N HIS A 253 -9.38 -11.21 -28.24
CA HIS A 253 -9.57 -12.40 -29.08
C HIS A 253 -8.30 -12.62 -29.90
N GLU A 254 -8.03 -13.81 -30.41
CA GLU A 254 -6.88 -13.97 -31.31
C GLU A 254 -7.16 -13.32 -32.68
N PRO A 255 -6.18 -12.61 -33.27
CA PRO A 255 -4.79 -12.39 -32.81
C PRO A 255 -4.59 -11.16 -31.89
N ARG A 256 -5.65 -10.40 -31.58
CA ARG A 256 -5.58 -9.10 -30.90
C ARG A 256 -5.65 -9.20 -29.36
N LYS A 257 -4.49 -9.07 -28.71
CA LYS A 257 -4.40 -8.89 -27.25
C LYS A 257 -4.73 -7.45 -26.87
N THR A 258 -5.76 -7.25 -26.05
CA THR A 258 -6.16 -5.92 -25.57
C THR A 258 -5.71 -5.70 -24.14
N THR A 259 -5.07 -4.57 -23.85
CA THR A 259 -4.72 -4.21 -22.47
C THR A 259 -5.93 -3.69 -21.69
N ARG A 260 -5.86 -3.69 -20.35
CA ARG A 260 -6.91 -3.11 -19.51
C ARG A 260 -7.20 -1.64 -19.82
N HIS A 261 -6.19 -0.89 -20.27
CA HIS A 261 -6.33 0.54 -20.56
C HIS A 261 -6.95 0.77 -21.93
N GLU A 262 -6.58 0.00 -22.96
CA GLU A 262 -7.24 0.03 -24.27
C GLU A 262 -8.72 -0.34 -24.15
N ALA A 263 -9.02 -1.42 -23.42
CA ALA A 263 -10.39 -1.85 -23.23
C ALA A 263 -11.21 -0.81 -22.43
N ALA A 264 -10.58 -0.15 -21.46
CA ALA A 264 -11.18 0.99 -20.76
C ALA A 264 -11.46 2.15 -21.72
N ALA A 265 -10.53 2.50 -22.61
CA ALA A 265 -10.70 3.56 -23.59
C ALA A 265 -11.88 3.28 -24.53
N VAL A 266 -12.05 2.05 -25.00
CA VAL A 266 -13.22 1.65 -25.82
C VAL A 266 -14.52 1.77 -25.02
N ALA A 267 -14.53 1.32 -23.76
CA ALA A 267 -15.71 1.46 -22.90
C ALA A 267 -16.08 2.93 -22.66
N ILE A 268 -15.09 3.80 -22.40
CA ILE A 268 -15.30 5.23 -22.21
C ILE A 268 -15.78 5.90 -23.50
N GLY A 269 -15.17 5.58 -24.65
CA GLY A 269 -15.60 6.09 -25.96
C GLY A 269 -17.04 5.72 -26.29
N ARG A 270 -17.46 4.47 -25.98
CA ARG A 270 -18.85 4.05 -26.11
C ARG A 270 -19.79 4.86 -25.22
N CYS A 271 -19.43 5.05 -23.94
CA CYS A 271 -20.22 5.90 -23.05
C CYS A 271 -20.31 7.35 -23.56
N ALA A 272 -19.21 7.91 -24.09
CA ALA A 272 -19.19 9.27 -24.63
C ALA A 272 -20.09 9.43 -25.88
N GLN A 273 -20.25 8.36 -26.67
CA GLN A 273 -21.19 8.30 -27.79
C GLN A 273 -22.65 8.02 -27.35
N GLY A 274 -22.94 8.04 -26.04
CA GLY A 274 -24.27 7.80 -25.49
C GLY A 274 -24.65 6.31 -25.40
N HIS A 275 -23.72 5.39 -25.68
CA HIS A 275 -23.99 3.96 -25.56
C HIS A 275 -23.71 3.47 -24.13
N PRO A 276 -24.71 2.88 -23.44
CA PRO A 276 -24.54 2.43 -22.06
C PRO A 276 -23.56 1.25 -22.00
N VAL A 277 -22.58 1.33 -21.09
CA VAL A 277 -21.71 0.21 -20.74
C VAL A 277 -22.24 -0.44 -19.47
N ARG A 278 -23.21 -1.36 -19.63
CA ARG A 278 -23.84 -2.01 -18.47
C ARG A 278 -22.88 -2.98 -17.79
N ARG A 279 -22.63 -2.75 -16.50
CA ARG A 279 -22.08 -3.74 -15.56
C ARG A 279 -23.15 -4.82 -15.38
N ARG A 280 -23.14 -5.89 -16.19
CA ARG A 280 -24.05 -7.01 -15.93
C ARG A 280 -23.75 -7.55 -14.53
N THR A 281 -24.64 -7.30 -13.58
CA THR A 281 -24.66 -8.01 -12.31
C THR A 281 -24.90 -9.47 -12.66
N THR A 282 -24.01 -10.37 -12.23
CA THR A 282 -24.25 -11.80 -12.35
C THR A 282 -25.62 -12.09 -11.74
N PRO A 283 -26.52 -12.82 -12.44
CA PRO A 283 -27.76 -13.27 -11.83
C PRO A 283 -27.44 -13.94 -10.48
N PRO A 284 -28.29 -13.80 -9.45
CA PRO A 284 -28.14 -14.56 -8.21
C PRO A 284 -27.91 -16.04 -8.55
N SER A 285 -27.01 -16.72 -7.85
CA SER A 285 -26.81 -18.15 -8.06
C SER A 285 -28.15 -18.87 -7.88
N ALA A 286 -28.51 -19.71 -8.85
CA ALA A 286 -29.72 -20.51 -8.78
C ALA A 286 -29.78 -21.26 -7.44
N HIS A 287 -30.89 -21.09 -6.71
CA HIS A 287 -31.24 -22.02 -5.65
C HIS A 287 -31.56 -23.37 -6.30
N GLN A 288 -31.13 -24.47 -5.71
CA GLN A 288 -31.14 -25.81 -6.34
C GLN A 288 -32.54 -26.37 -6.70
N SER A 289 -33.60 -25.59 -6.49
CA SER A 289 -34.99 -25.96 -6.72
C SER A 289 -35.59 -25.42 -8.02
N ASP A 290 -34.93 -24.50 -8.74
CA ASP A 290 -35.48 -23.87 -9.96
C ASP A 290 -34.80 -24.35 -11.25
N VAL A 291 -34.79 -25.67 -11.48
CA VAL A 291 -34.35 -26.27 -12.75
C VAL A 291 -35.55 -26.51 -13.64
N GLN A 292 -35.94 -25.48 -14.40
CA GLN A 292 -36.49 -25.54 -15.78
C GLN A 292 -37.27 -24.25 -16.07
N GLY A 293 -36.73 -23.43 -16.97
CA GLY A 293 -37.41 -22.24 -17.49
C GLY A 293 -36.43 -21.25 -18.09
N HIS A 294 -36.37 -21.18 -19.42
CA HIS A 294 -35.65 -20.14 -20.12
C HIS A 294 -36.24 -18.77 -19.77
N ARG A 295 -35.54 -18.00 -18.93
CA ARG A 295 -35.81 -16.56 -18.74
C ARG A 295 -34.64 -15.74 -19.26
N THR A 296 -34.61 -15.50 -20.57
CA THR A 296 -34.00 -14.27 -21.09
C THR A 296 -35.03 -13.15 -20.89
N VAL A 297 -34.98 -12.48 -19.74
CA VAL A 297 -35.67 -11.19 -19.60
C VAL A 297 -34.83 -10.16 -20.36
N GLN A 298 -35.19 -9.90 -21.62
CA GLN A 298 -34.78 -8.67 -22.28
C GLN A 298 -35.60 -7.53 -21.67
N ALA A 299 -34.92 -6.59 -20.99
CA ALA A 299 -35.53 -5.32 -20.67
C ALA A 299 -35.59 -4.48 -21.96
N GLY A 300 -36.78 -3.94 -22.27
CA GLY A 300 -37.02 -3.13 -23.46
C GLY A 300 -36.17 -1.84 -23.52
N PRO A 301 -36.13 -1.17 -24.68
CA PRO A 301 -35.27 -0.01 -24.90
C PRO A 301 -35.70 1.15 -23.97
N GLY A 302 -34.85 1.46 -22.99
CA GLY A 302 -35.01 2.68 -22.20
C GLY A 302 -34.44 3.88 -22.96
N THR A 303 -35.13 5.01 -22.87
CA THR A 303 -34.76 6.30 -23.46
C THR A 303 -33.32 6.73 -23.12
N PRO A 304 -32.62 7.48 -24.00
CA PRO A 304 -31.24 7.88 -23.78
C PRO A 304 -31.16 8.95 -22.68
N GLY A 305 -31.01 8.51 -21.44
CA GLY A 305 -30.68 9.36 -20.31
C GLY A 305 -29.17 9.33 -20.05
N ARG A 306 -28.53 10.50 -20.09
CA ARG A 306 -27.19 10.69 -19.52
C ARG A 306 -27.19 10.15 -18.09
N GLU A 307 -26.30 9.21 -17.78
CA GLU A 307 -26.14 8.69 -16.42
C GLU A 307 -25.63 9.83 -15.54
N GLY A 308 -26.58 10.56 -14.93
CA GLY A 308 -26.31 11.65 -14.00
C GLY A 308 -25.63 11.11 -12.75
N SER A 309 -24.89 11.99 -12.07
CA SER A 309 -24.42 11.70 -10.71
C SER A 309 -25.65 11.45 -9.83
N HIS A 310 -25.81 10.22 -9.36
CA HIS A 310 -26.94 9.85 -8.50
C HIS A 310 -27.08 10.81 -7.29
N PRO A 311 -28.31 11.19 -6.90
CA PRO A 311 -28.54 12.00 -5.72
C PRO A 311 -28.06 11.30 -4.45
N ARG A 312 -27.45 12.08 -3.53
CA ARG A 312 -27.11 11.60 -2.18
C ARG A 312 -28.39 11.36 -1.39
N ILE A 313 -28.51 10.16 -0.82
CA ILE A 313 -29.44 9.88 0.29
C ILE A 313 -28.93 10.66 1.52
N PRO A 314 -29.71 11.59 2.11
CA PRO A 314 -29.31 12.31 3.32
C PRO A 314 -29.46 11.42 4.55
N GLY A 315 -28.40 11.27 5.35
CA GLY A 315 -28.40 10.61 6.66
C GLY A 315 -27.13 10.96 7.44
N PRO A 316 -27.16 11.04 8.78
CA PRO A 316 -26.22 11.83 9.56
C PRO A 316 -24.82 11.21 9.67
N ARG A 317 -23.89 12.14 9.94
CA ARG A 317 -22.44 12.03 9.91
C ARG A 317 -21.86 11.38 11.19
N THR A 318 -20.53 11.27 11.17
CA THR A 318 -19.59 10.98 12.27
C THR A 318 -19.51 9.54 12.77
N ARG A 319 -18.45 8.84 12.34
CA ARG A 319 -17.75 7.86 13.20
C ARG A 319 -16.37 8.42 13.52
N CYS A 320 -16.35 9.38 14.44
CA CYS A 320 -15.25 9.49 15.40
C CYS A 320 -15.80 8.82 16.66
N VAL A 321 -15.28 7.65 17.00
CA VAL A 321 -15.48 7.03 18.30
C VAL A 321 -14.06 6.89 18.88
N PRO A 322 -13.77 7.45 20.07
CA PRO A 322 -12.51 7.18 20.77
C PRO A 322 -12.40 5.68 21.09
N PRO A 323 -11.20 5.09 21.19
CA PRO A 323 -11.08 3.68 21.50
C PRO A 323 -11.37 3.45 22.99
N ASP A 324 -12.61 3.06 23.29
CA ASP A 324 -12.91 2.34 24.53
C ASP A 324 -12.70 0.84 24.33
N CYS A 325 -12.11 0.25 25.36
CA CYS A 325 -11.70 -1.13 25.52
C CYS A 325 -12.89 -2.11 25.39
N GLY A 326 -12.75 -3.19 24.63
CA GLY A 326 -13.74 -4.26 24.63
C GLY A 326 -13.62 -5.26 23.49
N ALA A 327 -13.66 -6.54 23.85
CA ALA A 327 -13.41 -7.71 23.02
C ALA A 327 -14.32 -7.86 21.79
N ASN A 328 -13.74 -8.28 20.65
CA ASN A 328 -14.11 -9.50 19.93
C ASN A 328 -13.35 -9.62 18.59
N ALA A 329 -12.59 -10.70 18.47
CA ALA A 329 -11.82 -11.07 17.31
C ALA A 329 -12.71 -11.69 16.21
N GLY A 330 -12.62 -11.14 15.00
CA GLY A 330 -13.28 -11.67 13.80
C GLY A 330 -12.28 -11.79 12.65
N ASN A 331 -11.69 -12.98 12.53
CA ASN A 331 -10.73 -13.46 11.54
C ASN A 331 -11.12 -13.16 10.08
N GLN A 332 -10.32 -12.38 9.34
CA GLN A 332 -10.24 -12.50 7.88
C GLN A 332 -8.80 -12.31 7.38
N SER A 333 -8.32 -13.37 6.76
CA SER A 333 -6.98 -13.65 6.28
C SER A 333 -6.66 -12.93 4.96
N ALA A 334 -5.58 -12.16 4.94
CA ALA A 334 -4.95 -11.70 3.70
C ALA A 334 -3.86 -12.69 3.28
N GLN A 335 -4.10 -13.37 2.17
CA GLN A 335 -3.22 -14.37 1.58
C GLN A 335 -1.85 -13.77 1.21
N HIS A 336 -0.79 -14.27 1.86
CA HIS A 336 0.59 -13.95 1.51
C HIS A 336 1.20 -15.12 0.71
N ARG A 337 1.67 -14.85 -0.51
CA ARG A 337 2.61 -15.73 -1.20
C ARG A 337 3.96 -15.64 -0.50
N SER A 338 4.51 -16.77 -0.08
CA SER A 338 5.85 -16.90 0.48
C SER A 338 6.76 -17.60 -0.54
N ARG A 339 7.98 -17.09 -0.71
CA ARG A 339 9.12 -17.94 -1.07
C ARG A 339 10.38 -17.43 -0.37
N ARG A 340 10.85 -18.31 0.54
CA ARG A 340 12.19 -18.48 1.13
C ARG A 340 12.86 -17.29 1.85
N SER A 341 12.95 -17.47 3.17
CA SER A 341 13.85 -16.79 4.09
C SER A 341 15.27 -17.33 3.94
N ALA A 342 16.24 -16.42 3.85
CA ALA A 342 17.62 -16.65 4.27
C ALA A 342 17.99 -15.59 5.33
N GLU A 343 18.90 -15.98 6.21
CA GLU A 343 19.36 -15.39 7.48
C GLU A 343 19.32 -13.85 7.64
N HIS A 344 19.16 -13.41 8.90
CA HIS A 344 19.27 -12.02 9.34
C HIS A 344 20.58 -11.90 10.09
N GLU A 345 21.58 -11.27 9.48
CA GLU A 345 22.75 -10.74 10.19
C GLU A 345 22.44 -9.31 10.70
N TYR A 346 23.08 -9.01 11.83
CA TYR A 346 22.92 -7.80 12.64
C TYR A 346 23.42 -6.55 11.90
N TRP A 347 22.70 -5.44 12.02
CA TRP A 347 23.07 -4.15 11.42
C TRP A 347 24.07 -3.42 12.32
N GLN A 348 25.31 -3.28 11.84
CA GLN A 348 26.25 -2.26 12.34
C GLN A 348 26.25 -1.09 11.35
N GLN A 349 26.03 0.10 11.89
CA GLN A 349 26.02 1.35 11.14
C GLN A 349 27.44 1.92 11.16
N ASP A 350 28.22 1.65 10.12
CA ASP A 350 29.51 2.33 9.96
C ASP A 350 29.26 3.77 9.46
N SER A 351 29.64 4.71 10.31
CA SER A 351 29.67 6.14 10.01
C SER A 351 30.70 6.41 8.91
N LEU A 352 30.30 7.16 7.87
CA LEU A 352 31.23 7.69 6.88
C LEU A 352 31.14 9.23 6.85
N PRO A 353 32.26 9.89 6.50
CA PRO A 353 32.54 11.25 6.93
C PRO A 353 31.75 12.28 6.13
N LEU A 354 31.29 13.31 6.85
CA LEU A 354 30.82 14.56 6.26
C LEU A 354 32.05 15.35 5.80
N SER A 355 32.05 15.74 4.54
CA SER A 355 32.86 16.85 4.01
C SER A 355 31.92 17.75 3.20
N PRO A 356 32.24 19.06 3.14
CA PRO A 356 31.34 20.17 3.51
C PRO A 356 30.16 20.45 2.57
#